data_AF-A0AB36JRL9-F1
#
_entry.id   AF-A0AB36JRL9-F1
#
_cell.length_a   1.000
_cell.length_b   1.000
_cell.length_c   1.000
_cell.angle_alpha   90.00
_cell.angle_beta   90.00
_cell.angle_gamma   90.00
#
_symmetry.space_group_name_H-M   'P 1'
#
loop_
_entity.id
_entity.type
_entity.pdbx_description
1 polymer ?
#
loop_
_entity_poly.entity_id
_entity_poly.type
_entity_poly.pdbx_seq_one_letter_code
_entity_poly.pdbx_strand_id
1 'polypeptide(L)'
;MNVSLMFKLDAPTLLITLTAIQWLLAGFLLVQNRKEPGINGWAVSLFIHGFSNLFLFARPHLHPYIGIVFYNACVIVAFSFSHWALGQIFARDVPRWQLMLPVILSVIFMASHLDDIGSRVVYASLIVSMQLGLMTQTIVSSTNTGGQRLKRWLMMVMGGFSAAYVGRATFAHLYPDLFTQLLGTSLIQAGLILSGIAYSVINTLIIFLYKLERVHEKLQREATRDSLTGLFNRRAFLARAKRRVETAAFPISVLMIDLDDFKAINDSFGHSVGDKVLIHCAETFEQVVDDNGIVGRLGGEEFAVVVPYCDSASAQQLSAELLRAVQNSGSALEMTLSASIGMTTTTEALDIDCLLAQADDALYQAKHGGKNTFKVFPLRSIP
;
A
#
# COMPACT_ATOMS: atom_id res chain seq x y z
N MET A 1 22.03 26.55 47.46
CA MET A 1 22.00 26.37 45.98
C MET A 1 20.76 25.52 45.68
N ASN A 2 19.66 26.15 45.28
CA ASN A 2 18.34 25.53 45.17
C ASN A 2 18.25 24.65 43.91
N VAL A 3 18.06 23.34 44.10
CA VAL A 3 17.67 22.39 43.04
C VAL A 3 16.15 22.50 42.81
N SER A 4 15.66 23.72 42.53
CA SER A 4 14.25 24.01 42.27
C SER A 4 14.02 24.71 40.94
N LEU A 5 14.94 24.53 39.99
CA LEU A 5 14.67 24.68 38.55
C LEU A 5 14.20 23.32 37.99
N MET A 6 13.21 22.70 38.64
CA MET A 6 12.43 21.66 37.99
C MET A 6 11.60 22.36 36.91
N PHE A 7 11.86 22.03 35.65
CA PHE A 7 11.02 22.39 34.50
C PHE A 7 9.56 22.09 34.82
N LYS A 8 8.81 23.09 35.30
CA LYS A 8 7.36 22.99 35.40
C LYS A 8 6.84 23.04 33.96
N LEU A 9 6.39 21.90 33.47
CA LEU A 9 5.66 21.80 32.20
C LEU A 9 4.38 22.62 32.32
N ASP A 10 4.45 23.87 31.83
CA ASP A 10 3.32 24.78 31.85
C ASP A 10 2.39 24.48 30.67
N ALA A 11 1.08 24.44 30.92
CA ALA A 11 0.07 24.04 29.93
C ALA A 11 0.07 24.93 28.67
N PRO A 12 0.24 26.27 28.76
CA PRO A 12 0.36 27.14 27.59
C PRO A 12 1.56 26.80 26.70
N THR A 13 2.72 26.51 27.30
CA THR A 13 3.94 26.12 26.56
C THR A 13 3.71 24.80 25.80
N LEU A 14 3.06 23.83 26.43
CA LEU A 14 2.70 22.57 25.79
C LEU A 14 1.68 22.75 24.66
N LEU A 15 0.73 23.67 24.81
CA LEU A 15 -0.27 23.97 23.78
C LEU A 15 0.35 24.65 22.54
N ILE A 16 1.30 25.56 22.76
CA ILE A 16 2.11 26.16 21.68
C ILE A 16 2.92 25.05 20.98
N THR A 17 3.53 24.15 21.75
CA THR A 17 4.30 23.03 21.22
C THR A 17 3.44 22.09 20.36
N LEU A 18 2.25 21.73 20.83
CA LEU A 18 1.28 20.93 20.08
C LEU A 18 0.92 21.60 18.75
N THR A 19 0.65 22.91 18.78
CA THR A 19 0.30 23.70 17.59
C THR A 19 1.45 23.71 16.58
N ALA A 20 2.68 23.97 17.04
CA ALA A 20 3.87 23.97 16.20
C ALA A 20 4.10 22.60 15.55
N ILE A 21 3.97 21.50 16.31
CA ILE A 21 4.09 20.13 15.79
C ILE A 21 3.04 19.85 14.72
N GLN A 22 1.78 20.20 14.96
CA GLN A 22 0.69 19.99 14.00
C GLN A 22 0.94 20.74 12.68
N TRP A 23 1.41 21.99 12.75
CA TRP A 23 1.73 22.77 11.56
C TRP A 23 2.99 22.30 10.84
N LEU A 24 4.02 21.85 11.56
CA LEU A 24 5.20 21.23 10.96
C LEU A 24 4.84 19.94 10.22
N LEU A 25 4.00 19.08 10.82
CA LEU A 25 3.49 17.87 10.19
C LEU A 25 2.65 18.20 8.95
N ALA A 26 1.75 19.20 9.04
CA ALA A 26 0.95 19.65 7.91
C ALA A 26 1.83 20.15 6.74
N GLY A 27 2.82 21.00 7.03
CA GLY A 27 3.77 21.51 6.05
C GLY A 27 4.57 20.39 5.38
N PHE A 28 5.08 19.43 6.16
CA PHE A 28 5.80 18.26 5.66
C PHE A 28 4.95 17.45 4.65
N LEU A 29 3.69 17.16 5.00
CA LEU A 29 2.79 16.39 4.14
C LEU A 29 2.47 17.13 2.82
N LEU A 30 2.23 18.45 2.89
CA LEU A 30 1.93 19.27 1.71
C LEU A 30 3.13 19.39 0.76
N VAL A 31 4.36 19.41 1.29
CA VAL A 31 5.58 19.44 0.45
C VAL A 31 5.78 18.12 -0.27
N GLN A 32 5.60 17.00 0.41
CA GLN A 32 5.88 15.67 -0.14
C GLN A 32 4.79 15.15 -1.10
N ASN A 33 3.51 15.51 -0.91
CA ASN A 33 2.39 14.79 -1.53
C ASN A 33 1.35 15.69 -2.20
N ARG A 34 1.79 16.71 -2.96
CA ARG A 34 0.90 17.74 -3.55
C ARG A 34 -0.28 17.22 -4.38
N LYS A 35 -0.18 16.04 -5.00
CA LYS A 35 -1.22 15.49 -5.90
C LYS A 35 -2.17 14.48 -5.24
N GLU A 36 -2.03 14.23 -3.94
CA GLU A 36 -2.77 13.18 -3.24
C GLU A 36 -3.88 13.78 -2.38
N PRO A 37 -5.16 13.75 -2.80
CA PRO A 37 -6.23 14.47 -2.12
C PRO A 37 -6.44 14.02 -0.66
N GLY A 38 -6.21 12.73 -0.37
CA GLY A 38 -6.30 12.21 1.00
C GLY A 38 -5.19 12.73 1.91
N ILE A 39 -3.94 12.78 1.45
CA ILE A 39 -2.82 13.30 2.26
C ILE A 39 -2.95 14.82 2.45
N ASN A 40 -3.35 15.55 1.40
CA ASN A 40 -3.63 16.98 1.50
C ASN A 40 -4.77 17.25 2.49
N GLY A 41 -5.84 16.45 2.46
CA GLY A 41 -6.94 16.56 3.42
C GLY A 41 -6.49 16.38 4.87
N TRP A 42 -5.61 15.41 5.12
CA TRP A 42 -5.03 15.18 6.45
C TRP A 42 -4.11 16.32 6.88
N ALA A 43 -3.35 16.91 5.97
CA ALA A 43 -2.53 18.08 6.29
C ALA A 43 -3.40 19.30 6.64
N VAL A 44 -4.50 19.52 5.91
CA VAL A 44 -5.47 20.58 6.19
C VAL A 44 -6.12 20.39 7.56
N SER A 45 -6.47 19.16 7.95
CA SER A 45 -7.03 18.92 9.28
C SER A 45 -6.05 19.25 10.40
N LEU A 46 -4.77 18.89 10.27
CA LEU A 46 -3.71 19.26 11.22
C LEU A 46 -3.56 20.78 11.32
N PHE A 47 -3.63 21.49 10.19
CA PHE A 47 -3.57 22.95 10.17
C PHE A 47 -4.75 23.59 10.92
N ILE A 48 -5.98 23.14 10.63
CA ILE A 48 -7.21 23.60 11.30
C ILE A 48 -7.14 23.31 12.81
N HIS A 49 -6.66 22.13 13.21
CA HIS A 49 -6.52 21.77 14.62
C HIS A 49 -5.52 22.68 15.33
N GLY A 50 -4.35 22.91 14.74
CA GLY A 50 -3.36 23.83 15.28
C GLY A 50 -3.89 25.26 15.40
N PHE A 51 -4.62 25.74 14.39
CA PHE A 51 -5.30 27.04 14.43
C PHE A 51 -6.34 27.11 15.57
N SER A 52 -7.07 26.02 15.81
CA SER A 52 -8.06 25.92 16.89
C SER A 52 -7.41 26.11 18.27
N ASN A 53 -6.22 25.56 18.49
CA ASN A 53 -5.50 25.67 19.76
C ASN A 53 -5.19 27.12 20.16
N LEU A 54 -5.06 28.05 19.20
CA LEU A 54 -4.85 29.46 19.48
C LEU A 54 -6.03 30.09 20.24
N PHE A 55 -7.26 29.62 19.97
CA PHE A 55 -8.45 30.06 20.70
C PHE A 55 -8.51 29.50 22.11
N LEU A 56 -8.03 28.26 22.30
CA LEU A 56 -7.91 27.70 23.65
C LEU A 56 -6.87 28.47 24.48
N PHE A 57 -5.75 28.85 23.87
CA PHE A 57 -4.71 29.67 24.51
C PHE A 57 -5.26 31.06 24.89
N ALA A 58 -5.95 31.73 23.96
CA ALA A 58 -6.52 33.06 24.17
C ALA A 58 -7.83 33.06 24.99
N ARG A 59 -8.33 31.89 25.40
CA ARG A 59 -9.65 31.72 26.03
C ARG A 59 -9.97 32.69 27.17
N PRO A 60 -9.04 33.04 28.10
CA PRO A 60 -9.33 34.00 29.16
C PRO A 60 -9.72 35.40 28.69
N HIS A 61 -9.38 35.76 27.45
CA HIS A 61 -9.59 37.09 26.86
C HIS A 61 -10.71 37.10 25.80
N LEU A 62 -11.33 35.96 25.54
CA LEU A 62 -12.33 35.81 24.48
C LEU A 62 -13.74 35.74 25.07
N HIS A 63 -14.71 36.22 24.29
CA HIS A 63 -16.12 36.01 24.59
C HIS A 63 -16.42 34.49 24.70
N PRO A 64 -17.24 34.02 25.67
CA PRO A 64 -17.46 32.59 25.90
C PRO A 64 -17.87 31.80 24.65
N TYR A 65 -18.70 32.38 23.78
CA TYR A 65 -19.08 31.74 22.52
C TYR A 65 -17.89 31.52 21.56
N ILE A 66 -16.89 32.40 21.58
CA ILE A 66 -15.68 32.24 20.77
C ILE A 66 -14.73 31.25 21.44
N GLY A 67 -14.43 31.45 22.73
CA GLY A 67 -13.46 30.63 23.47
C GLY A 67 -13.92 29.21 23.76
N ILE A 68 -15.23 28.92 23.66
CA ILE A 68 -15.81 27.60 23.94
C ILE A 68 -16.49 27.03 22.70
N VAL A 69 -17.53 27.69 22.18
CA VAL A 69 -18.37 27.10 21.11
C VAL A 69 -17.61 27.05 19.79
N PHE A 70 -17.05 28.18 19.34
CA PHE A 70 -16.28 28.24 18.11
C PHE A 70 -15.03 27.37 18.17
N TYR A 71 -14.27 27.44 19.26
CA TYR A 71 -13.11 26.58 19.49
C TYR A 71 -13.44 25.08 19.33
N ASN A 72 -14.45 24.57 20.06
CA ASN A 72 -14.80 23.15 19.98
C ASN A 72 -15.33 22.77 18.59
N ALA A 73 -16.11 23.64 17.94
CA ALA A 73 -16.55 23.42 16.58
C ALA A 73 -15.37 23.30 15.61
N CYS A 74 -14.34 24.17 15.72
CA CYS A 74 -13.14 24.10 14.89
C CYS A 74 -12.34 22.80 15.12
N VAL A 75 -12.22 22.34 16.37
CA VAL A 75 -11.60 21.04 16.68
C VAL A 75 -12.38 19.91 16.00
N ILE A 76 -13.70 19.89 16.09
CA ILE A 76 -14.51 18.84 15.45
C ILE A 76 -14.47 18.93 13.93
N VAL A 77 -14.40 20.15 13.36
CA VAL A 77 -14.16 20.34 11.91
C VAL A 77 -12.82 19.73 11.50
N ALA A 78 -11.75 19.90 12.29
CA ALA A 78 -10.49 19.24 12.03
C ALA A 78 -10.64 17.71 12.01
N PHE A 79 -11.33 17.11 12.98
CA PHE A 79 -11.63 15.67 12.95
C PHE A 79 -12.45 15.30 11.71
N SER A 80 -13.46 16.06 11.31
CA SER A 80 -14.23 15.79 10.08
C SER A 80 -13.35 15.83 8.82
N PHE A 81 -12.41 16.76 8.71
CA PHE A 81 -11.45 16.77 7.60
C PHE A 81 -10.52 15.54 7.63
N SER A 82 -10.06 15.13 8.82
CA SER A 82 -9.30 13.87 8.97
C SER A 82 -10.11 12.65 8.55
N HIS A 83 -11.41 12.62 8.85
CA HIS A 83 -12.30 11.52 8.46
C HIS A 83 -12.50 11.47 6.94
N TRP A 84 -12.77 12.61 6.32
CA TRP A 84 -12.84 12.72 4.86
C TRP A 84 -11.52 12.29 4.19
N ALA A 85 -10.38 12.74 4.72
CA ALA A 85 -9.06 12.37 4.25
C ALA A 85 -8.81 10.86 4.30
N LEU A 86 -9.22 10.20 5.39
CA LEU A 86 -9.18 8.74 5.51
C LEU A 86 -10.08 8.06 4.48
N GLY A 87 -11.27 8.61 4.21
CA GLY A 87 -12.12 8.18 3.10
C GLY A 87 -11.37 8.12 1.78
N GLN A 88 -10.68 9.21 1.42
CA GLN A 88 -9.89 9.27 0.20
C GLN A 88 -8.71 8.27 0.21
N ILE A 89 -7.98 8.14 1.33
CA ILE A 89 -6.84 7.22 1.46
C ILE A 89 -7.27 5.75 1.30
N PHE A 90 -8.42 5.40 1.87
CA PHE A 90 -8.97 4.04 1.87
C PHE A 90 -10.00 3.80 0.76
N ALA A 91 -10.11 4.72 -0.22
CA ALA A 91 -11.03 4.67 -1.35
C ALA A 91 -12.49 4.39 -0.94
N ARG A 92 -12.97 5.16 0.04
CA ARG A 92 -14.31 5.07 0.61
C ARG A 92 -14.99 6.44 0.57
N ASP A 93 -16.18 6.47 0.00
CA ASP A 93 -17.05 7.64 0.09
C ASP A 93 -17.58 7.78 1.51
N VAL A 94 -17.20 8.87 2.18
CA VAL A 94 -17.67 9.19 3.52
C VAL A 94 -18.96 10.01 3.39
N PRO A 95 -20.10 9.53 3.94
CA PRO A 95 -21.35 10.27 3.90
C PRO A 95 -21.23 11.64 4.58
N ARG A 96 -21.77 12.69 3.94
CA ARG A 96 -21.68 14.07 4.46
C ARG A 96 -22.25 14.23 5.87
N TRP A 97 -23.27 13.45 6.23
CA TRP A 97 -23.85 13.49 7.58
C TRP A 97 -22.85 13.03 8.65
N GLN A 98 -21.94 12.09 8.34
CA GLN A 98 -20.90 11.66 9.29
C GLN A 98 -19.90 12.78 9.57
N LEU A 99 -19.70 13.68 8.60
CA LEU A 99 -18.81 14.84 8.72
C LEU A 99 -19.49 16.04 9.41
N MET A 100 -20.77 16.26 9.15
CA MET A 100 -21.50 17.45 9.62
C MET A 100 -22.19 17.26 10.97
N LEU A 101 -22.75 16.09 11.24
CA LEU A 101 -23.51 15.82 12.47
C LEU A 101 -22.66 16.08 13.74
N PRO A 102 -21.40 15.61 13.85
CA PRO A 102 -20.58 15.88 15.04
C PRO A 102 -20.34 17.38 15.26
N VAL A 103 -20.18 18.17 14.19
CA VAL A 103 -19.97 19.62 14.27
C VAL A 103 -21.24 20.29 14.79
N ILE A 104 -22.41 19.92 14.27
CA ILE A 104 -23.71 20.43 14.71
C ILE A 104 -23.95 20.11 16.19
N LEU A 105 -23.72 18.85 16.59
CA LEU A 105 -23.85 18.43 17.98
C LEU A 105 -22.88 19.22 18.88
N SER A 106 -21.64 19.44 18.44
CA SER A 106 -20.67 20.25 19.18
C SER A 106 -21.15 21.66 19.43
N VAL A 107 -21.66 22.35 18.39
CA VAL A 107 -22.19 23.71 18.53
C VAL A 107 -23.38 23.74 19.50
N ILE A 108 -24.35 22.83 19.35
CA ILE A 108 -25.56 22.78 20.19
C ILE A 108 -25.21 22.51 21.66
N PHE A 109 -24.41 21.48 21.94
CA PHE A 109 -24.09 21.11 23.32
C PHE A 109 -23.18 22.13 24.00
N MET A 110 -22.23 22.72 23.27
CA MET A 110 -21.35 23.76 23.83
C MET A 110 -22.09 25.07 24.09
N ALA A 111 -23.04 25.45 23.23
CA ALA A 111 -23.83 26.67 23.40
C ALA A 111 -24.87 26.53 24.53
N SER A 112 -25.47 25.36 24.70
CA SER A 112 -26.48 25.12 25.75
C SER A 112 -25.87 24.96 27.16
N HIS A 113 -24.57 24.67 27.27
CA HIS A 113 -23.89 24.38 28.54
C HIS A 113 -22.69 25.31 28.79
N LEU A 114 -22.80 26.60 28.46
CA LEU A 114 -21.68 27.56 28.58
C LEU A 114 -21.08 27.62 29.99
N ASP A 115 -21.92 27.55 31.02
CA ASP A 115 -21.54 27.73 32.42
C ASP A 115 -21.20 26.40 33.12
N ASP A 116 -21.57 25.26 32.54
CA ASP A 116 -21.32 23.93 33.10
C ASP A 116 -20.07 23.28 32.48
N ILE A 117 -18.95 23.30 33.20
CA ILE A 117 -17.70 22.65 32.75
C ILE A 117 -17.87 21.13 32.66
N GLY A 118 -18.56 20.51 33.61
CA GLY A 118 -18.71 19.05 33.71
C GLY A 118 -19.41 18.48 32.49
N SER A 119 -20.61 18.99 32.20
CA SER A 119 -21.41 18.54 31.04
C SER A 119 -20.68 18.79 29.72
N ARG A 120 -19.98 19.93 29.57
CA ARG A 120 -19.19 20.19 28.36
C ARG A 120 -18.09 19.16 28.14
N VAL A 121 -17.37 18.76 29.18
CA VAL A 121 -16.31 17.76 29.02
C VAL A 121 -16.89 16.40 28.65
N VAL A 122 -18.04 16.03 29.22
CA VAL A 122 -18.77 14.80 28.84
C VAL A 122 -19.14 14.85 27.36
N TYR A 123 -19.85 15.89 26.90
CA TYR A 123 -20.29 15.99 25.51
C TYR A 123 -19.12 16.09 24.52
N ALA A 124 -18.09 16.89 24.81
CA ALA A 124 -16.89 16.96 23.97
C ALA A 124 -16.23 15.58 23.82
N SER A 125 -16.12 14.83 24.92
CA SER A 125 -15.48 13.51 24.92
C SER A 125 -16.30 12.49 24.13
N LEU A 126 -17.62 12.49 24.27
CA LEU A 126 -18.51 11.62 23.48
C LEU A 126 -18.47 11.94 21.99
N ILE A 127 -18.45 13.22 21.61
CA ILE A 127 -18.38 13.64 20.20
C ILE A 127 -17.03 13.23 19.57
N VAL A 128 -15.92 13.43 20.28
CA VAL A 128 -14.61 12.98 19.80
C VAL A 128 -14.54 11.46 19.70
N SER A 129 -15.07 10.73 20.68
CA SER A 129 -15.16 9.26 20.63
C SER A 129 -15.98 8.79 19.42
N MET A 130 -17.14 9.42 19.15
CA MET A 130 -17.97 9.14 17.98
C MET A 130 -17.20 9.36 16.68
N GLN A 131 -16.51 10.49 16.52
CA GLN A 131 -15.66 10.78 15.36
C GLN A 131 -14.58 9.71 15.15
N LEU A 132 -13.85 9.33 16.20
CA LEU A 132 -12.82 8.29 16.12
C LEU A 132 -13.41 6.91 15.79
N GLY A 133 -14.61 6.62 16.28
CA GLY A 133 -15.35 5.40 15.95
C GLY A 133 -15.74 5.34 14.47
N LEU A 134 -16.28 6.45 13.93
CA LEU A 134 -16.63 6.57 12.52
C LEU A 134 -15.40 6.45 11.60
N MET A 135 -14.28 7.08 11.97
CA MET A 135 -13.00 6.92 11.27
C MET A 135 -12.53 5.45 11.27
N THR A 136 -12.61 4.79 12.42
CA THR A 136 -12.24 3.37 12.55
C THR A 136 -13.14 2.49 11.67
N GLN A 137 -14.44 2.76 11.61
CA GLN A 137 -15.39 2.05 10.75
C GLN A 137 -15.06 2.24 9.25
N THR A 138 -14.68 3.44 8.82
CA THR A 138 -14.22 3.70 7.43
C THR A 138 -13.01 2.86 7.08
N ILE A 139 -12.07 2.70 8.02
CA ILE A 139 -10.90 1.84 7.83
C ILE A 139 -11.33 0.38 7.76
N VAL A 140 -12.08 -0.15 8.73
CA VAL A 140 -12.54 -1.56 8.76
C VAL A 140 -13.24 -1.93 7.45
N SER A 141 -14.16 -1.07 7.02
CA SER A 141 -14.98 -1.30 5.82
C SER A 141 -14.23 -1.11 4.50
N SER A 142 -12.95 -0.72 4.49
CA SER A 142 -12.17 -0.62 3.26
C SER A 142 -11.97 -2.01 2.62
N THR A 143 -12.30 -2.16 1.35
CA THR A 143 -12.07 -3.40 0.56
C THR A 143 -10.60 -3.59 0.16
N ASN A 144 -9.75 -2.61 0.46
CA ASN A 144 -8.36 -2.60 0.08
C ASN A 144 -7.53 -3.66 0.85
N THR A 145 -6.75 -4.47 0.11
CA THR A 145 -6.03 -5.63 0.65
C THR A 145 -4.60 -5.36 1.09
N GLY A 146 -3.99 -4.23 0.69
CA GLY A 146 -2.59 -3.89 1.02
C GLY A 146 -2.40 -3.20 2.37
N GLY A 147 -1.22 -3.34 2.97
CA GLY A 147 -0.82 -2.68 4.22
C GLY A 147 -1.62 -3.09 5.47
N GLN A 148 -2.04 -4.36 5.57
CA GLN A 148 -2.93 -4.85 6.64
C GLN A 148 -2.38 -4.63 8.05
N ARG A 149 -1.06 -4.71 8.24
CA ARG A 149 -0.43 -4.48 9.56
C ARG A 149 -0.61 -3.05 10.02
N LEU A 150 -0.28 -2.08 9.16
CA LEU A 150 -0.43 -0.65 9.47
C LEU A 150 -1.89 -0.26 9.63
N LYS A 151 -2.79 -0.85 8.83
CA LYS A 151 -4.23 -0.70 8.98
C LYS A 151 -4.70 -1.13 10.39
N ARG A 152 -4.25 -2.30 10.87
CA ARG A 152 -4.57 -2.78 12.24
C ARG A 152 -4.02 -1.85 13.31
N TRP A 153 -2.78 -1.39 13.18
CA TRP A 153 -2.21 -0.41 14.11
C TRP A 153 -3.00 0.89 14.15
N LEU A 154 -3.39 1.43 13.00
CA LEU A 154 -4.21 2.64 12.91
C LEU A 154 -5.54 2.46 13.63
N MET A 155 -6.23 1.33 13.41
CA MET A 155 -7.48 1.00 14.08
C MET A 155 -7.31 0.82 15.59
N MET A 156 -6.24 0.17 16.05
CA MET A 156 -5.97 0.00 17.48
C MET A 156 -5.69 1.34 18.16
N VAL A 157 -4.91 2.22 17.53
CA VAL A 157 -4.63 3.56 18.07
C VAL A 157 -5.92 4.40 18.12
N MET A 158 -6.67 4.48 17.02
CA MET A 158 -7.92 5.27 16.98
C MET A 158 -8.99 4.72 17.92
N GLY A 159 -9.17 3.39 17.94
CA GLY A 159 -10.09 2.71 18.84
C GLY A 159 -9.71 2.87 20.32
N GLY A 160 -8.41 2.76 20.63
CA GLY A 160 -7.89 2.99 21.98
C GLY A 160 -8.13 4.42 22.47
N PHE A 161 -7.87 5.42 21.63
CA PHE A 161 -8.22 6.81 21.95
C PHE A 161 -9.73 7.01 22.10
N SER A 162 -10.54 6.39 21.23
CA SER A 162 -12.01 6.45 21.35
C SER A 162 -12.48 5.91 22.70
N ALA A 163 -11.99 4.74 23.11
CA ALA A 163 -12.29 4.15 24.41
C ALA A 163 -11.81 5.02 25.59
N ALA A 164 -10.64 5.64 25.47
CA ALA A 164 -10.12 6.58 26.48
C ALA A 164 -11.03 7.82 26.63
N TYR A 165 -11.57 8.34 25.53
CA TYR A 165 -12.54 9.45 25.56
C TYR A 165 -13.89 9.02 26.16
N VAL A 166 -14.37 7.81 25.92
CA VAL A 166 -15.54 7.26 26.63
C VAL A 166 -15.26 7.17 28.12
N GLY A 167 -14.11 6.60 28.52
CA GLY A 167 -13.70 6.52 29.92
C GLY A 167 -13.62 7.90 30.59
N ARG A 168 -13.09 8.91 29.87
CA ARG A 168 -13.08 10.30 30.32
C ARG A 168 -14.49 10.85 30.50
N ALA A 169 -15.41 10.61 29.56
CA ALA A 169 -16.80 11.04 29.67
C ALA A 169 -17.49 10.40 30.89
N THR A 170 -17.32 9.09 31.08
CA THR A 170 -17.87 8.35 32.21
C THR A 170 -17.32 8.85 33.54
N PHE A 171 -16.00 9.05 33.64
CA PHE A 171 -15.37 9.57 34.87
C PHE A 171 -15.84 10.98 35.20
N ALA A 172 -15.94 11.87 34.20
CA ALA A 172 -16.45 13.23 34.38
C ALA A 172 -17.92 13.25 34.82
N HIS A 173 -18.73 12.30 34.37
CA HIS A 173 -20.14 12.19 34.76
C HIS A 173 -20.34 11.60 36.16
N LEU A 174 -19.61 10.54 36.50
CA LEU A 174 -19.77 9.84 37.78
C LEU A 174 -19.12 10.58 38.96
N TYR A 175 -18.05 11.34 38.70
CA TYR A 175 -17.25 12.01 39.73
C TYR A 175 -16.93 13.47 39.35
N PRO A 176 -17.93 14.34 39.17
CA PRO A 176 -17.75 15.69 38.60
C PRO A 176 -16.82 16.60 39.42
N ASP A 177 -16.94 16.60 40.75
CA ASP A 177 -16.11 17.44 41.63
C ASP A 177 -14.65 17.01 41.61
N LEU A 178 -14.40 15.70 41.80
CA LEU A 178 -13.07 15.11 41.73
C LEU A 178 -12.44 15.35 40.35
N PHE A 179 -13.21 15.20 39.28
CA PHE A 179 -12.75 15.42 37.92
C PHE A 179 -12.33 16.87 37.69
N THR A 180 -13.13 17.83 38.14
CA THR A 180 -12.83 19.26 38.01
C THR A 180 -11.58 19.65 38.81
N GLN A 181 -11.43 19.10 40.01
CA GLN A 181 -10.22 19.27 40.83
C GLN A 181 -8.98 18.71 40.14
N LEU A 182 -9.07 17.49 39.59
CA LEU A 182 -7.96 16.85 38.87
C LEU A 182 -7.60 17.61 37.58
N LEU A 183 -8.59 18.07 36.81
CA LEU A 183 -8.38 18.90 35.63
C LEU A 183 -7.68 20.24 35.95
N GLY A 184 -7.85 20.77 37.16
CA GLY A 184 -7.17 21.97 37.62
C GLY A 184 -5.66 21.78 37.86
N THR A 185 -5.18 20.54 37.93
CA THR A 185 -3.76 20.24 38.17
C THR A 185 -2.93 20.33 36.88
N SER A 186 -1.73 20.91 36.98
CA SER A 186 -0.81 21.05 35.83
C SER A 186 -0.40 19.70 35.24
N LEU A 187 -0.29 18.65 36.07
CA LEU A 187 0.08 17.31 35.63
C LEU A 187 -0.96 16.69 34.69
N ILE A 188 -2.25 16.76 35.06
CA ILE A 188 -3.32 16.21 34.24
C ILE A 188 -3.48 16.99 32.94
N GLN A 189 -3.39 18.33 32.99
CA GLN A 189 -3.41 19.16 31.78
C GLN A 189 -2.25 18.82 30.84
N ALA A 190 -1.03 18.68 31.38
CA ALA A 190 0.13 18.26 30.62
C ALA A 190 -0.07 16.87 29.98
N GLY A 191 -0.57 15.90 30.73
CA GLY A 191 -0.87 14.56 30.23
C GLY A 191 -1.88 14.57 29.07
N LEU A 192 -2.95 15.36 29.19
CA LEU A 192 -3.95 15.51 28.12
C LEU A 192 -3.32 16.12 26.85
N ILE A 193 -2.54 17.19 26.98
CA ILE A 193 -1.88 17.82 25.81
C ILE A 193 -0.85 16.86 25.18
N LEU A 194 -0.03 16.19 25.99
CA LEU A 194 0.94 15.20 25.52
C LEU A 194 0.26 14.04 24.78
N SER A 195 -0.91 13.57 25.26
CA SER A 195 -1.69 12.56 24.53
C SER A 195 -2.20 13.06 23.18
N GLY A 196 -2.56 14.35 23.07
CA GLY A 196 -2.91 15.00 21.80
C GLY A 196 -1.73 15.11 20.83
N ILE A 197 -0.52 15.39 21.35
CA ILE A 197 0.72 15.37 20.57
C ILE A 197 0.97 13.94 20.05
N ALA A 198 0.93 12.95 20.95
CA ALA A 198 1.12 11.54 20.60
C ALA A 198 0.12 11.09 19.54
N TYR A 199 -1.17 11.43 19.70
CA TYR A 199 -2.21 11.15 18.71
C TYR A 199 -1.86 11.74 17.34
N SER A 200 -1.51 13.03 17.30
CA SER A 200 -1.23 13.75 16.04
C SER A 200 -0.01 13.14 15.32
N VAL A 201 1.06 12.85 16.06
CA VAL A 201 2.30 12.27 15.51
C VAL A 201 2.08 10.83 15.06
N ILE A 202 1.53 9.97 15.91
CA ILE A 202 1.38 8.53 15.65
C ILE A 202 0.47 8.31 14.43
N ASN A 203 -0.71 8.94 14.39
CA ASN A 203 -1.63 8.74 13.26
C ASN A 203 -1.03 9.26 11.95
N THR A 204 -0.39 10.44 11.97
CA THR A 204 0.28 11.00 10.79
C THR A 204 1.40 10.08 10.29
N LEU A 205 2.22 9.55 11.21
CA LEU A 205 3.28 8.61 10.88
C LEU A 205 2.73 7.32 10.28
N ILE A 206 1.70 6.71 10.89
CA ILE A 206 1.09 5.48 10.37
C ILE A 206 0.50 5.71 8.98
N ILE A 207 -0.21 6.81 8.76
CA ILE A 207 -0.78 7.15 7.44
C ILE A 207 0.32 7.34 6.39
N PHE A 208 1.39 8.04 6.75
CA PHE A 208 2.52 8.25 5.86
C PHE A 208 3.24 6.93 5.52
N LEU A 209 3.51 6.08 6.53
CA LEU A 209 4.10 4.76 6.32
C LEU A 209 3.19 3.85 5.48
N TYR A 210 1.87 3.90 5.68
CA TYR A 210 0.91 3.15 4.87
C TYR A 210 0.99 3.57 3.40
N LYS A 211 1.11 4.87 3.14
CA LYS A 211 1.31 5.38 1.77
C LYS A 211 2.64 4.90 1.18
N LEU A 212 3.73 4.96 1.94
CA LEU A 212 5.04 4.48 1.49
C LEU A 212 5.02 2.99 1.15
N GLU A 213 4.41 2.16 2.00
CA GLU A 213 4.26 0.72 1.76
C GLU A 213 3.49 0.46 0.46
N ARG A 214 2.42 1.21 0.20
CA ARG A 214 1.61 1.08 -1.02
C ARG A 214 2.36 1.49 -2.28
N VAL A 215 3.13 2.58 -2.21
CA VAL A 215 3.99 3.00 -3.33
C VAL A 215 5.07 1.95 -3.57
N HIS A 216 5.66 1.41 -2.51
CA HIS A 216 6.66 0.35 -2.61
C HIS A 216 6.08 -0.93 -3.22
N GLU A 217 4.91 -1.39 -2.77
CA GLU A 217 4.20 -2.54 -3.35
C GLU A 217 3.92 -2.33 -4.85
N LYS A 218 3.47 -1.13 -5.23
CA LYS A 218 3.21 -0.79 -6.63
C LYS A 218 4.48 -0.84 -7.46
N LEU A 219 5.55 -0.19 -6.99
CA LEU A 219 6.86 -0.20 -7.65
C LEU A 219 7.42 -1.63 -7.76
N GLN A 220 7.28 -2.47 -6.72
CA GLN A 220 7.70 -3.87 -6.78
C GLN A 220 6.91 -4.67 -7.82
N ARG A 221 5.59 -4.47 -7.93
CA ARG A 221 4.77 -5.14 -8.95
C ARG A 221 5.18 -4.71 -10.36
N GLU A 222 5.28 -3.41 -10.61
CA GLU A 222 5.77 -2.86 -11.88
C GLU A 222 7.19 -3.35 -12.19
N ALA A 223 8.01 -3.57 -11.17
CA ALA A 223 9.38 -4.03 -11.34
C ALA A 223 9.52 -5.56 -11.35
N THR A 224 8.45 -6.34 -11.28
CA THR A 224 8.49 -7.83 -11.35
C THR A 224 7.71 -8.45 -12.50
N ARG A 225 6.77 -7.73 -13.10
CA ARG A 225 5.97 -8.20 -14.22
C ARG A 225 6.36 -7.44 -15.49
N ASP A 226 6.24 -8.08 -16.65
CA ASP A 226 6.34 -7.41 -17.94
C ASP A 226 5.08 -6.58 -18.18
N SER A 227 5.23 -5.31 -18.54
CA SER A 227 4.10 -4.38 -18.63
C SER A 227 3.16 -4.67 -19.80
N LEU A 228 3.63 -5.40 -20.82
CA LEU A 228 2.82 -5.77 -21.98
C LEU A 228 2.10 -7.10 -21.73
N THR A 229 2.85 -8.13 -21.34
CA THR A 229 2.32 -9.51 -21.32
C THR A 229 1.83 -9.98 -19.97
N GLY A 230 2.16 -9.28 -18.87
CA GLY A 230 1.81 -9.73 -17.52
C GLY A 230 2.61 -10.93 -17.00
N LEU A 231 3.52 -11.52 -17.79
CA LEU A 231 4.46 -12.54 -17.32
C LEU A 231 5.50 -11.95 -16.37
N PHE A 232 6.35 -12.79 -15.76
CA PHE A 232 7.54 -12.25 -15.08
C PHE A 232 8.46 -11.55 -16.08
N ASN A 233 8.92 -10.35 -15.73
CA ASN A 233 9.98 -9.70 -16.51
C ASN A 233 11.32 -10.42 -16.30
N ARG A 234 12.30 -10.16 -17.19
CA ARG A 234 13.65 -10.74 -17.14
C ARG A 234 14.24 -10.82 -15.73
N ARG A 235 14.23 -9.70 -14.98
CA ARG A 235 14.82 -9.63 -13.64
C ARG A 235 14.11 -10.55 -12.64
N ALA A 236 12.77 -10.56 -12.66
CA ALA A 236 11.98 -11.37 -11.74
C ALA A 236 11.98 -12.85 -12.11
N PHE A 237 12.02 -13.17 -13.41
CA PHE A 237 12.20 -14.52 -13.91
C PHE A 237 13.53 -15.10 -13.42
N LEU A 238 14.66 -14.41 -13.68
CA LEU A 238 15.98 -14.87 -13.26
C LEU A 238 16.08 -15.10 -11.75
N ALA A 239 15.57 -14.16 -10.94
CA ALA A 239 15.59 -14.29 -9.48
C ALA A 239 14.77 -15.51 -9.00
N ARG A 240 13.61 -15.79 -9.62
CA ARG A 240 12.77 -16.94 -9.27
C ARG A 240 13.38 -18.25 -9.78
N ALA A 241 13.87 -18.26 -11.00
CA ALA A 241 14.52 -19.39 -11.65
C ALA A 241 15.75 -19.81 -10.85
N LYS A 242 16.63 -18.87 -10.48
CA LYS A 242 17.79 -19.13 -9.60
C LYS A 242 17.38 -19.81 -8.31
N ARG A 243 16.41 -19.23 -7.59
CA ARG A 243 15.90 -19.82 -6.35
C ARG A 243 15.31 -21.21 -6.57
N ARG A 244 14.62 -21.45 -7.69
CA ARG A 244 14.04 -22.76 -8.01
C ARG A 244 15.11 -23.80 -8.28
N VAL A 245 16.15 -23.45 -9.03
CA VAL A 245 17.29 -24.33 -9.29
C VAL A 245 18.05 -24.65 -8.01
N GLU A 246 18.16 -23.71 -7.08
CA GLU A 246 18.82 -23.91 -5.78
C GLU A 246 18.00 -24.74 -4.78
N THR A 247 16.66 -24.79 -4.90
CA THR A 247 15.79 -25.36 -3.84
C THR A 247 14.92 -26.54 -4.26
N ALA A 248 14.65 -26.73 -5.56
CA ALA A 248 13.86 -27.86 -6.03
C ALA A 248 14.70 -29.13 -6.12
N ALA A 249 14.04 -30.30 -6.07
CA ALA A 249 14.73 -31.54 -6.41
C ALA A 249 14.86 -31.66 -7.94
N PHE A 250 15.93 -32.30 -8.36
CA PHE A 250 16.20 -32.63 -9.76
C PHE A 250 15.28 -33.75 -10.26
N PRO A 251 15.08 -33.87 -11.59
CA PRO A 251 15.63 -33.03 -12.66
C PRO A 251 14.93 -31.67 -12.82
N ILE A 252 15.64 -30.69 -13.38
CA ILE A 252 15.08 -29.38 -13.72
C ILE A 252 15.34 -29.11 -15.19
N SER A 253 14.31 -28.69 -15.91
CA SER A 253 14.41 -28.31 -17.32
C SER A 253 14.22 -26.81 -17.53
N VAL A 254 15.03 -26.23 -18.40
CA VAL A 254 15.01 -24.82 -18.77
C VAL A 254 14.81 -24.73 -20.28
N LEU A 255 13.84 -23.92 -20.70
CA LEU A 255 13.51 -23.69 -22.10
C LEU A 255 13.68 -22.20 -22.42
N MET A 256 14.29 -21.93 -23.58
CA MET A 256 14.33 -20.63 -24.24
C MET A 256 13.42 -20.70 -25.46
N ILE A 257 12.52 -19.74 -25.61
CA ILE A 257 11.50 -19.70 -26.66
C ILE A 257 11.60 -18.36 -27.38
N ASP A 258 11.60 -18.37 -28.70
CA ASP A 258 11.62 -17.15 -29.51
C ASP A 258 10.63 -17.28 -30.67
N LEU A 259 9.76 -16.27 -30.85
CA LEU A 259 8.77 -16.26 -31.92
C LEU A 259 9.46 -16.07 -33.28
N ASP A 260 9.18 -16.96 -34.23
CA ASP A 260 9.80 -16.92 -35.55
C ASP A 260 9.29 -15.75 -36.38
N ASP A 261 10.22 -15.03 -37.00
CA ASP A 261 9.93 -13.94 -37.94
C ASP A 261 9.02 -12.84 -37.34
N PHE A 262 9.08 -12.63 -36.02
CA PHE A 262 8.25 -11.64 -35.32
C PHE A 262 8.44 -10.21 -35.85
N LYS A 263 9.67 -9.86 -36.26
CA LYS A 263 9.93 -8.60 -36.95
C LYS A 263 9.11 -8.44 -38.23
N ALA A 264 8.96 -9.48 -39.05
CA ALA A 264 8.16 -9.43 -40.27
C ALA A 264 6.67 -9.23 -39.96
N ILE A 265 6.17 -9.75 -38.83
CA ILE A 265 4.82 -9.49 -38.34
C ILE A 265 4.65 -8.00 -38.00
N ASN A 266 5.60 -7.43 -37.25
CA ASN A 266 5.58 -5.99 -36.94
C ASN A 266 5.66 -5.13 -38.20
N ASP A 267 6.51 -5.49 -39.16
CA ASP A 267 6.70 -4.74 -40.40
C ASP A 267 5.45 -4.83 -41.31
N SER A 268 4.72 -5.94 -41.29
CA SER A 268 3.55 -6.17 -42.16
C SER A 268 2.23 -5.67 -41.55
N PHE A 269 2.06 -5.80 -40.24
CA PHE A 269 0.79 -5.54 -39.54
C PHE A 269 0.86 -4.41 -38.51
N GLY A 270 2.05 -3.87 -38.25
CA GLY A 270 2.29 -2.83 -37.27
C GLY A 270 2.49 -3.35 -35.85
N HIS A 271 3.18 -2.54 -35.03
CA HIS A 271 3.51 -2.88 -33.65
C HIS A 271 2.31 -3.23 -32.77
N SER A 272 1.15 -2.61 -33.00
CA SER A 272 -0.05 -2.90 -32.21
C SER A 272 -0.59 -4.32 -32.43
N VAL A 273 -0.35 -4.92 -33.60
CA VAL A 273 -0.68 -6.32 -33.86
C VAL A 273 0.39 -7.24 -33.26
N GLY A 274 1.67 -6.88 -33.38
CA GLY A 274 2.74 -7.61 -32.71
C GLY A 274 2.55 -7.67 -31.19
N ASP A 275 2.11 -6.58 -30.57
CA ASP A 275 1.78 -6.53 -29.14
C ASP A 275 0.67 -7.52 -28.77
N LYS A 276 -0.38 -7.65 -29.60
CA LYS A 276 -1.45 -8.64 -29.39
C LYS A 276 -0.94 -10.07 -29.52
N VAL A 277 -0.04 -10.33 -30.47
CA VAL A 277 0.60 -11.63 -30.64
C VAL A 277 1.39 -11.99 -29.38
N LEU A 278 2.20 -11.06 -28.85
CA LEU A 278 2.96 -11.28 -27.63
C LEU A 278 2.08 -11.56 -26.40
N ILE A 279 0.98 -10.81 -26.25
CA ILE A 279 0.01 -11.04 -25.16
C ILE A 279 -0.60 -12.43 -25.28
N HIS A 280 -1.06 -12.81 -26.47
CA HIS A 280 -1.73 -14.08 -26.67
C HIS A 280 -0.78 -15.29 -26.51
N CYS A 281 0.46 -15.19 -27.02
CA CYS A 281 1.48 -16.20 -26.78
C CYS A 281 1.82 -16.31 -25.29
N ALA A 282 1.91 -15.18 -24.57
CA ALA A 282 2.16 -15.19 -23.14
C ALA A 282 1.06 -15.90 -22.35
N GLU A 283 -0.21 -15.60 -22.62
CA GLU A 283 -1.36 -16.28 -22.01
C GLU A 283 -1.33 -17.78 -22.31
N THR A 284 -1.00 -18.14 -23.55
CA THR A 284 -0.88 -19.53 -23.98
C THR A 284 0.24 -20.26 -23.24
N PHE A 285 1.42 -19.65 -23.10
CA PHE A 285 2.54 -20.24 -22.38
C PHE A 285 2.23 -20.41 -20.89
N GLU A 286 1.58 -19.42 -20.26
CA GLU A 286 1.18 -19.51 -18.86
C GLU A 286 0.15 -20.64 -18.65
N GLN A 287 -0.80 -20.82 -19.57
CA GLN A 287 -1.79 -21.91 -19.51
C GLN A 287 -1.20 -23.30 -19.72
N VAL A 288 -0.27 -23.45 -20.66
CA VAL A 288 0.35 -24.75 -20.97
C VAL A 288 1.32 -25.18 -19.87
N VAL A 289 2.08 -24.24 -19.31
CA VAL A 289 3.05 -24.54 -18.24
C VAL A 289 2.35 -24.73 -16.89
N ASP A 290 1.30 -23.95 -16.64
CA ASP A 290 0.48 -24.00 -15.42
C ASP A 290 1.32 -23.91 -14.13
N ASP A 291 0.82 -24.46 -13.01
CA ASP A 291 1.51 -24.50 -11.72
C ASP A 291 2.80 -25.34 -11.71
N ASN A 292 3.14 -26.02 -12.81
CA ASN A 292 4.34 -26.85 -12.90
C ASN A 292 5.62 -26.05 -13.07
N GLY A 293 5.54 -24.79 -13.52
CA GLY A 293 6.73 -24.02 -13.90
C GLY A 293 6.65 -22.52 -13.69
N ILE A 294 7.69 -21.82 -14.13
CA ILE A 294 7.80 -20.37 -14.11
C ILE A 294 7.98 -19.90 -15.54
N VAL A 295 7.14 -18.99 -16.00
CA VAL A 295 7.21 -18.38 -17.34
C VAL A 295 7.60 -16.92 -17.22
N GLY A 296 8.54 -16.46 -18.06
CA GLY A 296 8.96 -15.06 -18.11
C GLY A 296 9.24 -14.58 -19.53
N ARG A 297 9.12 -13.27 -19.75
CA ARG A 297 9.54 -12.58 -20.98
C ARG A 297 10.90 -11.93 -20.74
N LEU A 298 11.91 -12.32 -21.52
CA LEU A 298 13.28 -11.86 -21.35
C LEU A 298 13.57 -10.54 -22.10
N GLY A 299 12.83 -10.28 -23.18
CA GLY A 299 12.89 -9.05 -23.97
C GLY A 299 12.36 -9.30 -25.38
N GLY A 300 11.85 -8.27 -26.06
CA GLY A 300 11.36 -8.43 -27.45
C GLY A 300 10.34 -9.58 -27.57
N GLU A 301 10.66 -10.55 -28.41
CA GLU A 301 9.93 -11.78 -28.71
C GLU A 301 10.44 -13.02 -27.95
N GLU A 302 11.38 -12.84 -27.02
CA GLU A 302 12.03 -13.91 -26.26
C GLU A 302 11.30 -14.19 -24.94
N PHE A 303 11.01 -15.47 -24.72
CA PHE A 303 10.41 -16.02 -23.51
C PHE A 303 11.29 -17.13 -22.96
N ALA A 304 11.14 -17.40 -21.66
CA ALA A 304 11.83 -18.49 -21.01
C ALA A 304 10.92 -19.20 -20.01
N VAL A 305 11.17 -20.50 -19.84
CA VAL A 305 10.43 -21.36 -18.93
C VAL A 305 11.40 -22.16 -18.06
N VAL A 306 11.11 -22.26 -16.76
CA VAL A 306 11.80 -23.20 -15.86
C VAL A 306 10.78 -24.14 -15.24
N VAL A 307 11.00 -25.44 -15.38
CA VAL A 307 10.12 -26.48 -14.87
C VAL A 307 10.91 -27.41 -13.93
N PRO A 308 10.69 -27.36 -12.61
CA PRO A 308 11.26 -28.33 -11.68
C PRO A 308 10.60 -29.70 -11.84
N TYR A 309 11.28 -30.76 -11.37
CA TYR A 309 10.83 -32.16 -11.48
C TYR A 309 10.53 -32.61 -12.92
N CYS A 310 11.20 -31.99 -13.89
CA CYS A 310 10.95 -32.19 -15.31
C CYS A 310 12.20 -32.77 -15.97
N ASP A 311 12.13 -34.04 -16.35
CA ASP A 311 13.19 -34.72 -17.10
C ASP A 311 13.20 -34.30 -18.57
N SER A 312 14.22 -34.72 -19.31
CA SER A 312 14.38 -34.32 -20.72
C SER A 312 13.23 -34.82 -21.60
N ALA A 313 12.67 -35.99 -21.31
CA ALA A 313 11.55 -36.53 -22.08
C ALA A 313 10.28 -35.70 -21.88
N SER A 314 9.97 -35.35 -20.64
CA SER A 314 8.83 -34.49 -20.28
C SER A 314 9.00 -33.07 -20.82
N ALA A 315 10.22 -32.52 -20.79
CA ALA A 315 10.53 -31.21 -21.37
C ALA A 315 10.33 -31.17 -22.89
N GLN A 316 10.65 -32.26 -23.60
CA GLN A 316 10.39 -32.39 -25.03
C GLN A 316 8.88 -32.46 -25.33
N GLN A 317 8.11 -33.18 -24.51
CA GLN A 317 6.65 -33.21 -24.63
C GLN A 317 6.04 -31.81 -24.43
N LEU A 318 6.44 -31.13 -23.36
CA LEU A 318 6.02 -29.75 -23.09
C LEU A 318 6.40 -28.80 -24.23
N SER A 319 7.60 -28.94 -24.79
CA SER A 319 8.04 -28.13 -25.93
C SER A 319 7.18 -28.37 -27.17
N ALA A 320 6.83 -29.63 -27.46
CA ALA A 320 5.92 -29.96 -28.56
C ALA A 320 4.52 -29.38 -28.34
N GLU A 321 4.02 -29.39 -27.10
CA GLU A 321 2.74 -28.78 -26.73
C GLU A 321 2.76 -27.25 -26.90
N LEU A 322 3.81 -26.59 -26.41
CA LEU A 322 4.01 -25.14 -26.58
C LEU A 322 4.04 -24.74 -28.06
N LEU A 323 4.79 -25.47 -28.90
CA LEU A 323 4.85 -25.22 -30.35
C LEU A 323 3.46 -25.37 -31.01
N ARG A 324 2.72 -26.43 -30.68
CA ARG A 324 1.35 -26.61 -31.20
C ARG A 324 0.42 -25.50 -30.74
N ALA A 325 0.55 -25.07 -29.49
CA ALA A 325 -0.28 -24.01 -28.94
C ALA A 325 -0.04 -22.66 -29.64
N VAL A 326 1.23 -22.34 -29.98
CA VAL A 326 1.57 -21.15 -30.80
C VAL A 326 1.00 -21.25 -32.22
N GLN A 327 1.06 -22.41 -32.85
CA GLN A 327 0.48 -22.59 -34.19
C GLN A 327 -1.04 -22.42 -34.19
N ASN A 328 -1.72 -23.00 -33.18
CA ASN A 328 -3.16 -22.86 -33.00
C ASN A 328 -3.56 -21.40 -32.69
N SER A 329 -2.75 -20.71 -31.91
CA SER A 329 -2.88 -19.27 -31.64
C SER A 329 -2.84 -18.44 -32.92
N GLY A 330 -1.91 -18.75 -33.83
CA GLY A 330 -1.84 -18.10 -35.14
C GLY A 330 -3.13 -18.29 -35.93
N SER A 331 -3.65 -19.51 -35.94
CA SER A 331 -4.89 -19.83 -36.65
C SER A 331 -6.09 -19.03 -36.11
N ALA A 332 -6.17 -18.83 -34.80
CA ALA A 332 -7.20 -17.99 -34.16
C ALA A 332 -7.07 -16.49 -34.50
N LEU A 333 -5.86 -16.04 -34.84
CA LEU A 333 -5.54 -14.68 -35.24
C LEU A 333 -5.49 -14.50 -36.78
N GLU A 334 -5.90 -15.52 -37.54
CA GLU A 334 -5.83 -15.56 -39.01
C GLU A 334 -4.43 -15.27 -39.57
N MET A 335 -3.39 -15.73 -38.86
CA MET A 335 -1.98 -15.53 -39.22
C MET A 335 -1.13 -16.77 -38.99
N THR A 336 -0.04 -16.91 -39.74
CA THR A 336 0.92 -17.98 -39.49
C THR A 336 1.86 -17.56 -38.36
N LEU A 337 1.76 -18.22 -37.21
CA LEU A 337 2.67 -18.07 -36.08
C LEU A 337 3.44 -19.37 -35.87
N SER A 338 4.75 -19.24 -35.66
CA SER A 338 5.58 -20.34 -35.17
C SER A 338 6.59 -19.81 -34.15
N ALA A 339 7.20 -20.71 -33.41
CA ALA A 339 8.27 -20.42 -32.47
C ALA A 339 9.37 -21.45 -32.61
N SER A 340 10.58 -21.09 -32.20
CA SER A 340 11.67 -22.02 -32.01
C SER A 340 11.95 -22.17 -30.52
N ILE A 341 12.32 -23.38 -30.09
CA ILE A 341 12.60 -23.68 -28.68
C ILE A 341 13.98 -24.33 -28.55
N GLY A 342 14.79 -23.83 -27.63
CA GLY A 342 15.97 -24.52 -27.14
C GLY A 342 15.75 -24.96 -25.71
N MET A 343 16.18 -26.18 -25.36
CA MET A 343 16.04 -26.69 -23.99
C MET A 343 17.30 -27.34 -23.46
N THR A 344 17.48 -27.29 -22.16
CA THR A 344 18.45 -28.09 -21.41
C THR A 344 17.78 -28.69 -20.18
N THR A 345 18.28 -29.83 -19.73
CA THR A 345 17.85 -30.48 -18.50
C THR A 345 19.07 -30.72 -17.64
N THR A 346 19.00 -30.40 -16.35
CA THR A 346 20.04 -30.73 -15.39
C THR A 346 19.54 -31.71 -14.34
N THR A 347 20.43 -32.62 -13.94
CA THR A 347 20.27 -33.51 -12.79
C THR A 347 21.15 -33.11 -11.60
N GLU A 348 21.89 -32.00 -11.73
CA GLU A 348 22.81 -31.48 -10.73
C GLU A 348 22.68 -29.96 -10.56
N ALA A 349 23.22 -29.44 -9.45
CA ALA A 349 23.19 -28.02 -9.15
C ALA A 349 24.10 -27.25 -10.11
N LEU A 350 23.49 -26.64 -11.12
CA LEU A 350 24.13 -25.69 -12.05
C LEU A 350 23.55 -24.29 -11.84
N ASP A 351 24.34 -23.27 -12.16
CA ASP A 351 23.86 -21.90 -12.15
C ASP A 351 22.82 -21.68 -13.25
N ILE A 352 21.78 -20.89 -12.96
CA ILE A 352 20.70 -20.63 -13.91
C ILE A 352 21.21 -19.93 -15.17
N ASP A 353 22.21 -19.06 -15.05
CA ASP A 353 22.79 -18.36 -16.19
C ASP A 353 23.49 -19.34 -17.15
N CYS A 354 24.09 -20.41 -16.62
CA CYS A 354 24.68 -21.48 -17.43
C CYS A 354 23.59 -22.29 -18.14
N LEU A 355 22.50 -22.65 -17.46
CA LEU A 355 21.39 -23.40 -18.05
C LEU A 355 20.69 -22.59 -19.14
N LEU A 356 20.51 -21.28 -18.94
CA LEU A 356 19.94 -20.39 -19.95
C LEU A 356 20.86 -20.26 -21.17
N ALA A 357 22.17 -20.15 -20.98
CA ALA A 357 23.13 -20.14 -22.10
C ALA A 357 23.08 -21.44 -22.91
N GLN A 358 22.99 -22.60 -22.26
CA GLN A 358 22.83 -23.89 -22.94
C GLN A 358 21.51 -23.98 -23.72
N ALA A 359 20.40 -23.52 -23.11
CA ALA A 359 19.11 -23.48 -23.79
C ALA A 359 19.13 -22.50 -24.98
N ASP A 360 19.84 -21.37 -24.86
CA ASP A 360 20.01 -20.39 -25.94
C ASP A 360 20.84 -20.96 -27.11
N ASP A 361 21.94 -21.68 -26.83
CA ASP A 361 22.72 -22.39 -27.84
C ASP A 361 21.85 -23.41 -28.61
N ALA A 362 20.97 -24.14 -27.92
CA ALA A 362 20.03 -25.04 -28.55
C ALA A 362 18.96 -24.29 -29.36
N LEU A 363 18.48 -23.15 -28.88
CA LEU A 363 17.51 -22.30 -29.57
C LEU A 363 18.10 -21.77 -30.88
N TYR A 364 19.37 -21.34 -30.85
CA TYR A 364 20.10 -20.92 -32.03
C TYR A 364 20.15 -22.03 -33.09
N GLN A 365 20.39 -23.28 -32.67
CA GLN A 365 20.35 -24.44 -33.57
C GLN A 365 18.94 -24.71 -34.12
N ALA A 366 17.88 -24.50 -33.32
CA ALA A 366 16.50 -24.63 -33.78
C ALA A 366 16.18 -23.60 -34.87
N LYS A 367 16.57 -22.33 -34.65
CA LYS A 367 16.40 -21.24 -35.62
C LYS A 367 17.13 -21.50 -36.94
N HIS A 368 18.36 -22.02 -36.89
CA HIS A 368 19.15 -22.34 -38.08
C HIS A 368 18.74 -23.67 -38.74
N GLY A 369 18.08 -24.55 -38.00
CA GLY A 369 17.61 -25.86 -38.46
C GLY A 369 16.26 -25.85 -39.20
N GLY A 370 15.76 -24.68 -39.58
CA GLY A 370 14.48 -24.53 -40.30
C GLY A 370 13.33 -23.92 -39.48
N LYS A 371 13.59 -23.51 -38.22
CA LYS A 371 12.60 -22.91 -37.31
C LYS A 371 11.43 -23.85 -36.98
N ASN A 372 10.41 -23.37 -36.27
CA ASN A 372 9.20 -24.12 -35.92
C ASN A 372 9.50 -25.51 -35.31
N THR A 373 10.51 -25.57 -34.45
CA THR A 373 11.03 -26.83 -33.91
C THR A 373 11.65 -26.60 -32.54
N PHE A 374 11.97 -27.70 -31.85
CA PHE A 374 12.75 -27.66 -30.63
C PHE A 374 14.09 -28.38 -30.80
N LYS A 375 15.11 -27.94 -30.07
CA LYS A 375 16.39 -28.63 -29.94
C LYS A 375 16.77 -28.81 -28.49
N VAL A 376 17.45 -29.90 -28.20
CA VAL A 376 17.95 -30.25 -26.87
C VAL A 376 19.44 -30.00 -26.82
N PHE A 377 19.91 -29.25 -25.84
CA PHE A 377 21.34 -29.12 -25.57
C PHE A 377 21.88 -30.48 -25.12
N PRO A 378 22.93 -31.02 -25.75
CA PRO A 378 23.44 -32.34 -25.42
C PRO A 378 23.95 -32.34 -23.98
N LEU A 379 23.44 -33.27 -23.16
CA LEU A 379 23.99 -33.55 -21.84
C LEU A 379 25.47 -33.92 -22.02
N ARG A 380 26.37 -33.25 -21.27
CA ARG A 380 27.75 -33.73 -21.17
C ARG A 380 27.71 -35.12 -20.53
N SER A 381 27.89 -36.16 -21.32
CA SER A 381 28.29 -37.47 -20.82
C SER A 381 29.64 -37.29 -20.14
N ILE A 382 29.66 -37.31 -18.81
CA ILE A 382 30.93 -37.46 -18.07
C ILE A 382 31.46 -38.86 -18.43
N PRO A 383 32.70 -38.98 -18.95
CA PRO A 383 33.32 -40.26 -19.25
C PRO A 383 33.53 -41.13 -18.01
#